data_AF-A0A7S0ELJ4-F1
#
_entry.id   AF-A0A7S0ELJ4-F1
#
_cell.length_a   1.000
_cell.length_b   1.000
_cell.length_c   1.000
_cell.angle_alpha   90.00
_cell.angle_beta   90.00
_cell.angle_gamma   90.00
#
_symmetry.space_group_name_H-M   'P 1'
#
loop_
_entity.id
_entity.type
_entity.pdbx_description
1 polymer ?
#
loop_
_entity_poly.entity_id
_entity_poly.type
_entity_poly.pdbx_seq_one_letter_code
_entity_poly.pdbx_strand_id
1 'polypeptide(L)'
;ESFKRYGVWADWTEPYLTLDPKYEAAQIETFGAMLKGGHIYRGRKPVNWSPSSRTALAEAELEYPEGHKSRSMYAAFTVVEPSDAVKPHSENLKVAIWTTTPWTIPANLAVAVNEKLEYSIVEHRGVKYVVAKDLKEALAAKLKKGEEDVV
;
A
#
# COMPACT_ATOMS: atom_id res chain seq x y z
N GLU A 1 -35.87 -21.98 7.16
CA GLU A 1 -36.53 -22.72 6.07
C GLU A 1 -35.61 -23.59 5.22
N SER A 2 -34.64 -23.06 4.44
CA SER A 2 -33.81 -23.90 3.55
C SER A 2 -33.06 -25.04 4.24
N PHE A 3 -32.39 -24.78 5.38
CA PHE A 3 -31.69 -25.83 6.13
C PHE A 3 -32.62 -26.91 6.72
N LYS A 4 -33.81 -26.52 7.21
CA LYS A 4 -34.85 -27.47 7.64
C LYS A 4 -35.29 -28.36 6.48
N ARG A 5 -35.48 -27.77 5.28
CA ARG A 5 -35.83 -28.52 4.06
C ARG A 5 -34.74 -29.48 3.63
N TYR A 6 -33.47 -29.15 3.85
CA TYR A 6 -32.34 -30.05 3.61
C TYR A 6 -32.19 -31.16 4.66
N GLY A 7 -33.08 -31.23 5.66
CA GLY A 7 -33.03 -32.26 6.70
C GLY A 7 -31.93 -32.03 7.74
N VAL A 8 -31.40 -30.81 7.86
CA VAL A 8 -30.41 -30.48 8.90
C VAL A 8 -31.08 -30.56 10.26
N TRP A 9 -30.53 -31.41 11.14
CA TRP A 9 -31.00 -31.55 12.51
C TRP A 9 -30.31 -30.53 13.42
N ALA A 10 -31.08 -29.58 13.94
CA ALA A 10 -30.62 -28.54 14.86
C ALA A 10 -31.80 -28.09 15.74
N ASP A 11 -31.49 -27.35 16.82
CA ASP A 11 -32.50 -26.61 17.58
C ASP A 11 -32.91 -25.36 16.79
N TRP A 12 -34.05 -25.46 16.12
CA TRP A 12 -34.59 -24.35 15.33
C TRP A 12 -35.52 -23.44 16.13
N THR A 13 -35.83 -23.81 17.38
CA THR A 13 -36.74 -23.07 18.25
C THR A 13 -35.99 -22.03 19.09
N GLU A 14 -34.76 -22.34 19.49
CA GLU A 14 -33.90 -21.45 20.26
C GLU A 14 -32.51 -21.30 19.59
N PRO A 15 -32.42 -20.68 18.41
CA PRO A 15 -31.13 -20.42 17.78
C PRO A 15 -30.37 -19.32 18.54
N TYR A 16 -29.04 -19.41 18.61
CA TYR A 16 -28.25 -18.27 19.05
C TYR A 16 -28.22 -17.20 17.94
N LEU A 17 -28.44 -15.95 18.34
CA LEU A 17 -28.40 -14.80 17.45
C LEU A 17 -27.36 -13.82 17.98
N THR A 18 -26.49 -13.33 17.10
CA THR A 18 -25.42 -12.39 17.49
C THR A 18 -25.96 -11.03 17.96
N LEU A 19 -27.20 -10.69 17.59
CA LEU A 19 -27.93 -9.50 18.01
C LEU A 19 -28.77 -9.72 19.28
N ASP A 20 -28.75 -10.92 19.89
CA ASP A 20 -29.42 -11.15 21.16
C ASP A 20 -28.67 -10.39 22.29
N PRO A 21 -29.38 -9.65 23.18
CA PRO A 21 -28.74 -8.91 24.26
C PRO A 21 -27.81 -9.75 25.16
N LYS A 22 -28.12 -11.04 25.37
CA LYS A 22 -27.24 -11.95 26.14
C LYS A 22 -25.95 -12.25 25.40
N TYR A 23 -26.00 -12.36 24.07
CA TYR A 23 -24.83 -12.60 23.24
C TYR A 23 -23.92 -11.36 23.21
N GLU A 24 -24.50 -10.16 23.02
CA GLU A 24 -23.78 -8.89 23.06
C GLU A 24 -23.12 -8.66 24.42
N ALA A 25 -23.81 -8.98 25.52
CA ALA A 25 -23.25 -8.91 26.87
C ALA A 25 -21.99 -9.80 27.01
N ALA A 26 -22.07 -11.06 26.57
CA ALA A 26 -20.92 -11.98 26.59
C ALA A 26 -19.74 -11.49 25.71
N GLN A 27 -20.04 -10.85 24.57
CA GLN A 27 -19.03 -10.23 23.72
C GLN A 27 -18.30 -9.07 24.44
N ILE A 28 -19.03 -8.20 25.13
CA ILE A 28 -18.47 -7.09 25.90
C ILE A 28 -17.63 -7.60 27.07
N GLU A 29 -18.09 -8.63 27.79
CA GLU A 29 -17.33 -9.26 28.87
C GLU A 29 -15.99 -9.81 28.39
N THR A 30 -15.99 -10.51 27.25
CA THR A 30 -14.79 -11.05 26.62
C THR A 30 -13.83 -9.93 26.21
N PHE A 31 -14.33 -8.88 25.56
CA PHE A 31 -13.54 -7.71 25.20
C PHE A 31 -12.93 -7.03 26.44
N GLY A 32 -13.72 -6.89 27.51
CA GLY A 32 -13.27 -6.32 28.78
C GLY A 32 -12.18 -7.15 29.45
N ALA A 33 -12.28 -8.48 29.42
CA ALA A 33 -11.25 -9.38 29.91
C ALA A 33 -9.94 -9.23 29.12
N MET A 34 -10.01 -9.16 27.79
CA MET A 34 -8.84 -8.92 26.92
C MET A 34 -8.18 -7.57 27.20
N LEU A 35 -8.97 -6.52 27.40
CA LEU A 35 -8.47 -5.19 27.75
C LEU A 35 -7.76 -5.20 29.10
N LYS A 36 -8.38 -5.80 30.13
CA LYS A 36 -7.77 -5.93 31.47
C LYS A 36 -6.49 -6.77 31.45
N GLY A 37 -6.42 -7.77 30.56
CA GLY A 37 -5.22 -8.58 30.33
C GLY A 37 -4.10 -7.88 29.55
N GLY A 38 -4.31 -6.64 29.10
CA GLY A 38 -3.31 -5.88 28.35
C GLY A 38 -3.16 -6.29 26.88
N HIS A 39 -4.11 -7.07 26.34
CA HIS A 39 -4.08 -7.50 24.94
C HIS A 39 -4.62 -6.44 23.97
N ILE A 40 -5.31 -5.41 24.48
CA ILE A 40 -5.91 -4.33 23.68
C ILE A 40 -5.28 -3.00 24.06
N TYR A 41 -4.80 -2.27 23.05
CA TYR A 41 -4.30 -0.91 23.21
C TYR A 41 -4.73 -0.04 22.02
N ARG A 42 -4.64 1.28 22.19
CA ARG A 42 -4.96 2.24 21.12
C ARG A 42 -3.68 2.80 20.53
N GLY A 43 -3.54 2.69 19.21
CA GLY A 43 -2.41 3.22 18.46
C GLY A 43 -2.81 3.72 17.07
N ARG A 44 -1.86 4.33 16.36
CA ARG A 44 -2.02 4.67 14.94
C ARG A 44 -1.30 3.63 14.11
N LYS A 45 -2.01 3.02 13.16
CA LYS A 45 -1.47 2.03 12.23
C LYS A 45 -2.11 2.28 10.86
N PRO A 46 -1.35 2.20 9.76
CA PRO A 46 -1.93 2.10 8.43
C PRO A 46 -2.84 0.87 8.35
N VAL A 47 -4.08 1.07 7.93
CA VAL A 47 -5.09 0.01 7.78
C VAL A 47 -5.75 0.12 6.41
N ASN A 48 -6.29 -0.99 5.92
CA ASN A 48 -7.18 -0.94 4.78
C ASN A 48 -8.42 -0.14 5.18
N TRP A 49 -8.74 0.89 4.41
CA TRP A 49 -9.83 1.80 4.71
C TRP A 49 -10.80 1.85 3.54
N SER A 50 -12.09 1.64 3.81
CA SER A 50 -13.14 1.79 2.82
C SER A 50 -13.72 3.20 2.89
N PRO A 51 -13.57 4.04 1.84
CA PRO A 51 -14.21 5.36 1.81
C PRO A 51 -15.73 5.29 1.77
N SER A 52 -16.30 4.24 1.17
CA SER A 52 -17.76 4.05 1.07
C SER A 52 -18.37 3.68 2.42
N SER A 53 -17.75 2.74 3.14
CA SER A 53 -18.20 2.30 4.47
C SER A 53 -17.70 3.21 5.61
N ARG A 54 -16.74 4.08 5.33
CA ARG A 54 -16.07 4.99 6.30
C ARG A 54 -15.52 4.27 7.52
N THR A 55 -14.96 3.08 7.31
CA THR A 55 -14.36 2.27 8.36
C THR A 55 -13.14 1.51 7.84
N ALA A 56 -12.32 1.05 8.79
CA ALA A 56 -11.26 0.11 8.51
C ALA A 56 -11.86 -1.26 8.14
N LEU A 57 -11.23 -1.93 7.17
CA LEU A 57 -11.60 -3.28 6.76
C LEU A 57 -10.59 -4.30 7.27
N ALA A 58 -11.09 -5.45 7.70
CA ALA A 58 -10.27 -6.63 7.93
C ALA A 58 -9.82 -7.21 6.57
N GLU A 59 -8.73 -7.98 6.57
CA GLU A 59 -8.25 -8.64 5.36
C GLU A 59 -9.30 -9.59 4.75
N ALA A 60 -10.08 -10.25 5.60
CA ALA A 60 -11.18 -11.13 5.19
C ALA A 60 -12.34 -10.39 4.47
N GLU A 61 -12.41 -9.06 4.58
CA GLU A 61 -13.43 -8.23 3.92
C GLU A 61 -12.94 -7.65 2.58
N LEU A 62 -11.69 -7.93 2.20
CA LEU A 62 -11.13 -7.44 0.94
C LEU A 62 -11.49 -8.37 -0.22
N GLU A 63 -11.94 -7.75 -1.30
CA GLU A 63 -12.11 -8.40 -2.58
C GLU A 63 -11.19 -7.74 -3.61
N TYR A 64 -10.55 -8.57 -4.45
CA TYR A 64 -9.64 -8.11 -5.49
C TYR A 64 -10.31 -8.27 -6.86
N PRO A 65 -10.96 -7.22 -7.39
CA PRO A 65 -11.58 -7.30 -8.69
C PRO A 65 -10.52 -7.36 -9.80
N GLU A 66 -10.75 -8.25 -10.77
CA GLU A 66 -9.97 -8.25 -11.99
C GLU A 66 -10.23 -6.97 -12.81
N GLY A 67 -9.20 -6.45 -13.49
CA GLY A 67 -9.34 -5.32 -14.39
C GLY A 67 -9.25 -3.93 -13.75
N HIS A 68 -8.87 -3.81 -12.47
CA HIS A 68 -8.52 -2.53 -11.89
C HIS A 68 -7.33 -1.90 -12.65
N LYS A 69 -7.53 -0.69 -13.18
CA LYS A 69 -6.47 0.07 -13.87
C LYS A 69 -5.99 1.22 -12.99
N SER A 70 -4.77 1.12 -12.50
CA SER A 70 -4.13 2.21 -11.75
C SER A 70 -3.36 3.15 -12.68
N ARG A 71 -3.36 4.44 -12.37
CA ARG A 71 -2.46 5.41 -13.01
C ARG A 71 -1.09 5.28 -12.37
N SER A 72 -0.04 5.14 -13.17
CA SER A 72 1.33 5.16 -12.67
C SER A 72 2.04 6.44 -13.07
N MET A 73 3.03 6.83 -12.28
CA MET A 73 3.89 7.97 -12.56
C MET A 73 5.33 7.67 -12.19
N TYR A 74 6.24 8.38 -12.85
CA TYR A 74 7.63 8.50 -12.44
C TYR A 74 7.84 9.88 -11.82
N ALA A 75 8.54 9.94 -10.69
CA ALA A 75 8.94 11.19 -10.06
C ALA A 75 10.46 11.19 -9.89
N ALA A 76 11.09 12.37 -10.00
CA ALA A 76 12.52 12.52 -9.83
C ALA A 76 12.81 13.57 -8.76
N PHE A 77 13.46 13.16 -7.68
CA PHE A 77 13.83 14.03 -6.56
C PHE A 77 15.27 14.48 -6.70
N THR A 78 15.51 15.79 -6.60
CA THR A 78 16.87 16.35 -6.63
C THR A 78 17.67 15.91 -5.41
N VAL A 79 18.90 15.46 -5.63
CA VAL A 79 19.85 15.17 -4.57
C VAL A 79 20.49 16.49 -4.13
N VAL A 80 20.18 16.93 -2.91
CA VAL A 80 20.72 18.18 -2.34
C VAL A 80 22.10 17.96 -1.73
N GLU A 81 22.28 16.84 -1.04
CA GLU A 81 23.53 16.47 -0.35
C GLU A 81 24.02 15.10 -0.86
N PRO A 82 24.89 15.08 -1.88
CA PRO A 82 25.42 13.83 -2.44
C PRO A 82 26.44 13.18 -1.51
N SER A 83 26.36 11.85 -1.38
CA SER A 83 27.39 11.06 -0.71
C SER A 83 28.68 10.98 -1.54
N ASP A 84 29.80 10.62 -0.90
CA ASP A 84 31.11 10.54 -1.57
C ASP A 84 31.11 9.65 -2.82
N ALA A 85 30.29 8.58 -2.81
CA ALA A 85 30.15 7.67 -3.95
C ALA A 85 29.56 8.32 -5.21
N VAL A 86 28.73 9.36 -5.06
CA VAL A 86 28.04 10.03 -6.17
C VAL A 86 28.45 11.48 -6.35
N LYS A 87 29.30 12.03 -5.46
CA LYS A 87 29.86 13.38 -5.57
C LYS A 87 30.45 13.71 -6.95
N PRO A 88 31.20 12.82 -7.63
CA PRO A 88 31.70 13.11 -8.98
C PRO A 88 30.59 13.37 -10.02
N HIS A 89 29.37 12.92 -9.74
CA HIS A 89 28.20 13.04 -10.61
C HIS A 89 27.09 13.91 -9.99
N SER A 90 27.40 14.75 -9.00
CA SER A 90 26.39 15.51 -8.25
C SER A 90 25.63 16.57 -9.06
N GLU A 91 26.22 17.05 -10.15
CA GLU A 91 25.58 18.04 -11.01
C GLU A 91 24.29 17.48 -11.63
N ASN A 92 23.17 18.18 -11.41
CA ASN A 92 21.82 17.80 -11.84
C ASN A 92 21.44 16.35 -11.49
N LEU A 93 21.92 15.85 -10.35
CA LEU A 93 21.65 14.50 -9.88
C LEU A 93 20.27 14.40 -9.25
N LYS A 94 19.49 13.41 -9.70
CA LYS A 94 18.16 13.09 -9.19
C LYS A 94 18.02 11.60 -8.91
N VAL A 95 17.17 11.25 -7.95
CA VAL A 95 16.75 9.87 -7.71
C VAL A 95 15.38 9.67 -8.37
N ALA A 96 15.31 8.74 -9.31
CA ALA A 96 14.07 8.40 -9.98
C ALA A 96 13.29 7.36 -9.15
N ILE A 97 12.02 7.62 -8.92
CA ILE A 97 11.08 6.68 -8.30
C ILE A 97 9.90 6.42 -9.24
N TRP A 98 9.22 5.31 -8.99
CA TRP A 98 8.00 4.94 -9.69
C TRP A 98 6.91 4.60 -8.66
N THR A 99 5.66 5.00 -8.94
CA THR A 99 4.52 4.65 -8.10
C THR A 99 3.24 4.49 -8.93
N THR A 100 2.36 3.57 -8.52
CA THR A 100 0.98 3.41 -9.02
C THR A 100 -0.03 4.20 -8.19
N THR A 101 0.42 4.91 -7.16
CA THR A 101 -0.42 5.72 -6.26
C THR A 101 0.07 7.18 -6.21
N PRO A 102 -0.13 7.98 -7.28
CA PRO A 102 0.32 9.38 -7.34
C PRO A 102 -0.11 10.25 -6.15
N TRP A 103 -1.28 9.97 -5.58
CA TRP A 103 -1.82 10.68 -4.42
C TRP A 103 -0.96 10.53 -3.14
N THR A 104 -0.01 9.60 -3.11
CA THR A 104 0.93 9.40 -1.99
C THR A 104 2.14 10.32 -2.05
N ILE A 105 2.44 10.93 -3.21
CA ILE A 105 3.63 11.77 -3.42
C ILE A 105 3.67 13.01 -2.49
N PRO A 106 2.56 13.73 -2.24
CA PRO A 106 2.59 14.89 -1.33
C PRO A 106 3.00 14.54 0.11
N ALA A 107 2.84 13.27 0.53
CA ALA A 107 3.23 12.79 1.85
C ALA A 107 4.57 11.99 1.83
N ASN A 108 5.39 12.16 0.78
CA ASN A 108 6.69 11.51 0.71
C ASN A 108 7.62 12.03 1.81
N LEU A 109 8.27 11.10 2.53
CA LEU A 109 9.23 11.42 3.61
C LEU A 109 10.65 10.96 3.28
N ALA A 110 10.78 9.89 2.49
CA ALA A 110 12.07 9.30 2.13
C ALA A 110 11.96 8.50 0.84
N VAL A 111 13.12 8.20 0.26
CA VAL A 111 13.27 7.21 -0.81
C VAL A 111 14.01 6.00 -0.23
N ALA A 112 13.41 4.82 -0.36
CA ALA A 112 14.06 3.58 0.06
C ALA A 112 15.02 3.10 -1.03
N VAL A 113 16.21 2.67 -0.61
CA VAL A 113 17.22 2.03 -1.46
C VAL A 113 17.58 0.68 -0.87
N ASN A 114 17.98 -0.29 -1.70
CA ASN A 114 18.32 -1.63 -1.28
C ASN A 114 19.82 -1.86 -1.46
N GLU A 115 20.53 -2.15 -0.37
CA GLU A 115 21.99 -2.35 -0.35
C GLU A 115 22.48 -3.49 -1.25
N LYS A 116 21.60 -4.46 -1.59
CA LYS A 116 21.96 -5.63 -2.41
C LYS A 116 21.83 -5.39 -3.91
N LEU A 117 21.25 -4.25 -4.30
CA LEU A 117 21.05 -3.92 -5.71
C LEU A 117 22.19 -3.03 -6.21
N GLU A 118 22.61 -3.26 -7.45
CA GLU A 118 23.50 -2.36 -8.15
C GLU A 118 22.71 -1.19 -8.75
N TYR A 119 23.19 0.02 -8.53
CA TYR A 119 22.62 1.24 -9.09
C TYR A 119 23.54 1.83 -10.14
N SER A 120 22.94 2.46 -11.13
CA SER A 120 23.61 3.14 -12.23
C SER A 120 23.15 4.59 -12.30
N ILE A 121 24.06 5.47 -12.71
CA ILE A 121 23.74 6.86 -13.03
C ILE A 121 23.56 6.92 -14.55
N VAL A 122 22.38 7.35 -14.98
CA VAL A 122 22.03 7.51 -16.40
C VAL A 122 21.76 8.98 -16.69
N GLU A 123 22.24 9.47 -17.82
CA GLU A 123 22.03 10.85 -18.23
C GLU A 123 21.00 10.94 -19.35
N HIS A 124 20.06 11.87 -19.22
CA HIS A 124 19.09 12.20 -20.26
C HIS A 124 18.79 13.69 -20.22
N ARG A 125 19.00 14.38 -21.36
CA ARG A 125 18.79 15.83 -21.53
C ARG A 125 19.51 16.68 -20.46
N GLY A 126 20.75 16.31 -20.12
CA GLY A 126 21.55 17.03 -19.11
C GLY A 126 21.13 16.83 -17.65
N VAL A 127 20.19 15.90 -17.39
CA VAL A 127 19.79 15.49 -16.04
C VAL A 127 20.31 14.08 -15.78
N LYS A 128 20.93 13.88 -14.62
CA LYS A 128 21.46 12.59 -14.18
C LYS A 128 20.47 11.91 -13.24
N TYR A 129 20.14 10.66 -13.50
CA TYR A 129 19.20 9.87 -12.71
C TYR A 129 19.90 8.67 -12.09
N VAL A 130 19.71 8.47 -10.79
CA VAL A 130 20.06 7.23 -10.10
C VAL A 130 18.92 6.23 -10.31
N VAL A 131 19.24 5.07 -10.89
CA VAL A 131 18.28 3.98 -11.17
C VAL A 131 18.94 2.62 -10.94
N ALA A 132 18.16 1.64 -10.50
CA ALA A 132 18.65 0.25 -10.44
C ALA A 132 19.10 -0.21 -11.83
N LYS A 133 20.23 -0.91 -11.90
CA LYS A 133 20.88 -1.31 -13.15
C LYS A 133 19.93 -2.06 -14.09
N ASP A 134 19.15 -2.99 -13.53
CA ASP A 134 18.20 -3.83 -14.28
C ASP A 134 17.01 -3.03 -14.86
N LEU A 135 16.73 -1.84 -14.34
CA LEU A 135 15.62 -0.99 -14.78
C LEU A 135 16.05 0.08 -15.80
N LYS A 136 17.33 0.14 -16.15
CA LYS A 136 17.87 1.14 -17.08
C LYS A 136 17.15 1.13 -18.43
N GLU A 137 16.98 -0.05 -19.03
CA GLU A 137 16.35 -0.18 -20.36
C GLU A 137 14.85 0.16 -20.31
N ALA A 138 14.16 -0.31 -19.28
CA ALA A 138 12.75 0.00 -19.06
C ALA A 138 12.52 1.52 -18.89
N LEU A 139 13.38 2.19 -18.10
CA LEU A 139 13.31 3.64 -17.91
C LEU A 139 13.60 4.38 -19.23
N ALA A 140 14.62 3.96 -19.99
CA ALA A 140 14.95 4.57 -21.27
C ALA A 140 13.79 4.47 -22.28
N ALA A 141 13.12 3.32 -22.34
CA ALA A 141 11.95 3.15 -23.21
C ALA A 141 10.78 4.07 -22.81
N LYS A 142 10.56 4.27 -21.50
CA LYS A 142 9.51 5.17 -20.98
C LYS A 142 9.82 6.64 -21.22
N LEU A 143 11.07 7.04 -21.06
CA LEU A 143 11.51 8.41 -21.35
C LEU A 143 11.31 8.74 -22.82
N LYS A 144 11.71 7.85 -23.74
CA LYS A 144 11.48 8.03 -25.19
C LYS A 144 9.99 8.16 -25.53
N LYS A 145 9.15 7.27 -24.98
CA LYS A 145 7.71 7.30 -25.25
C LYS A 145 7.05 8.60 -24.75
N GLY A 146 7.47 9.10 -23.59
CA GLY A 146 6.98 10.39 -23.08
C GLY A 146 7.35 11.59 -23.95
N GLU A 147 8.32 11.47 -24.86
CA GLU A 147 8.66 12.52 -25.83
C GLU A 147 7.66 12.54 -27.01
N GLU A 148 7.13 11.38 -27.40
CA GLU A 148 6.16 11.24 -28.48
C GLU A 148 4.74 11.65 -28.05
N ASP A 149 4.39 11.48 -26.77
CA ASP A 149 3.06 11.79 -26.21
C ASP A 149 2.86 13.29 -25.86
N VAL A 150 3.90 14.15 -25.98
CA VAL A 150 3.89 15.59 -25.59
C VAL A 150 3.83 16.53 -26.81
N VAL A 151 3.40 16.04 -27.98
CA VAL A 151 3.21 16.83 -29.22
C VAL A 151 1.75 17.26 -29.38
#